data_AF-A0A354BI41-F1
#
_entry.id   AF-A0A354BI41-F1
#
_cell.length_a   1.000
_cell.length_b   1.000
_cell.length_c   1.000
_cell.angle_alpha   90.00
_cell.angle_beta   90.00
_cell.angle_gamma   90.00
#
_symmetry.space_group_name_H-M   'P 1'
#
loop_
_entity.id
_entity.type
_entity.pdbx_description
1 polymer ?
#
loop_
_entity_poly.entity_id
_entity_poly.type
_entity_poly.pdbx_seq_one_letter_code
_entity_poly.pdbx_strand_id
1 'polypeptide(L)' 'IEELIEGEVHDGENRIISGSVLSGRQAVGWSSYLGRHHLQISVIQEGVERTFLGWF' A
#
# COMPACT_ATOMS: atom_id res chain seq x y z
N ILE A 1 -6.89 1.93 8.92
CA ILE A 1 -6.90 1.48 7.51
C ILE A 1 -6.97 -0.01 7.48
N GLU A 2 -6.23 -0.73 8.33
CA GLU A 2 -6.35 -2.19 8.51
C GLU A 2 -7.80 -2.69 8.52
N GLU A 3 -8.68 -2.12 9.34
CA GLU A 3 -10.12 -2.49 9.36
C GLU A 3 -10.86 -2.21 8.05
N LEU A 4 -10.44 -1.22 7.26
CA LEU A 4 -11.11 -0.81 6.03
C LEU A 4 -10.70 -1.68 4.82
N ILE A 5 -9.56 -2.34 4.90
CA ILE A 5 -9.00 -3.18 3.82
C ILE A 5 -9.08 -4.67 4.17
N GLU A 6 -9.69 -5.02 5.30
CA GLU A 6 -9.82 -6.39 5.77
C GLU A 6 -10.60 -7.23 4.74
N GLY A 7 -9.96 -8.28 4.21
CA GLY A 7 -10.55 -9.14 3.17
C GLY A 7 -10.50 -8.58 1.74
N GLU A 8 -10.04 -7.35 1.54
CA GLU A 8 -9.98 -6.70 0.23
C GLU A 8 -8.59 -6.78 -0.43
N VAL A 9 -7.60 -7.30 0.29
CA VAL A 9 -6.20 -7.39 -0.16
C VAL A 9 -5.81 -8.82 -0.48
N HIS A 10 -5.04 -9.01 -1.55
CA HIS A 10 -4.47 -10.31 -1.89
C HIS A 10 -3.43 -10.77 -0.87
N ASP A 11 -3.35 -12.08 -0.65
CA ASP A 11 -2.34 -12.66 0.24
C ASP A 11 -0.92 -12.31 -0.22
N GLY A 12 -0.06 -12.00 0.75
CA GLY A 12 1.35 -11.67 0.52
C GLY A 12 1.80 -10.39 1.22
N GLU A 13 3.06 -10.03 0.98
CA GLU A 13 3.64 -8.77 1.45
C GLU A 13 3.09 -7.62 0.61
N ASN A 14 2.31 -6.73 1.23
CA ASN A 14 1.68 -5.60 0.56
C ASN A 14 2.02 -4.30 1.27
N ARG A 15 2.48 -3.31 0.50
CA ARG A 15 2.60 -1.93 0.98
C ARG A 15 1.27 -1.21 0.78
N ILE A 16 0.63 -0.91 1.89
CA ILE A 16 -0.61 -0.13 1.94
C ILE A 16 -0.26 1.35 2.01
N ILE A 17 -0.89 2.15 1.15
CA ILE A 17 -0.66 3.58 1.00
C ILE A 17 -1.99 4.31 1.19
N SER A 18 -2.00 5.21 2.16
CA SER A 18 -3.04 6.23 2.31
C SER A 18 -2.78 7.29 1.24
N GLY A 19 -3.67 7.44 0.25
CA GLY A 19 -3.47 8.30 -0.92
C GLY A 19 -3.01 7.54 -2.17
N SER A 20 -2.42 8.26 -3.13
CA SER A 20 -1.93 7.67 -4.38
C SER A 20 -0.56 7.02 -4.23
N VAL A 21 -0.18 6.15 -5.17
CA VAL A 21 1.16 5.55 -5.18
C VAL A 21 2.28 6.62 -5.28
N LEU A 22 2.03 7.72 -5.99
CA LEU A 22 3.02 8.77 -6.26
C LEU A 22 3.15 9.82 -5.15
N SER A 23 2.06 10.11 -4.42
CA SER A 23 2.01 11.20 -3.43
C SER A 23 1.31 10.81 -2.12
N GLY A 24 1.11 9.53 -1.88
CA GLY A 24 0.52 9.00 -0.65
C GLY A 24 1.56 8.75 0.44
N ARG A 25 1.06 8.35 1.60
CA ARG A 25 1.87 7.96 2.77
C ARG A 25 1.60 6.51 3.12
N GLN A 26 2.67 5.76 3.36
CA GLN A 26 2.56 4.39 3.82
C GLN A 26 1.76 4.33 5.13
N ALA A 27 0.73 3.50 5.16
CA ALA A 27 -0.15 3.30 6.30
C ALA A 27 0.35 2.08 7.09
N VAL A 28 1.15 2.32 8.12
CA VAL A 28 1.74 1.25 8.94
C VAL A 28 1.76 1.63 10.42
N GLY A 29 1.46 0.65 11.29
CA GLY A 29 1.46 0.82 12.74
C GLY A 29 0.57 1.98 13.19
N TRP A 30 1.12 2.90 13.99
CA TRP A 30 0.39 4.07 14.49
C TRP A 30 -0.13 5.03 13.39
N SER A 31 0.42 4.94 12.18
CA SER A 31 -0.02 5.73 11.02
C SER A 31 -1.01 5.00 10.11
N SER A 32 -1.55 3.86 10.55
CA SER A 32 -2.55 3.04 9.83
C SER A 32 -3.93 3.71 9.80
N TYR A 33 -4.01 4.95 9.32
CA TYR A 33 -5.25 5.74 9.21
C TYR A 33 -5.32 6.49 7.88
N LEU A 34 -6.54 6.81 7.45
CA LEU A 34 -6.74 7.61 6.24
C LEU A 34 -6.32 9.04 6.53
N GLY A 35 -5.39 9.56 5.73
CA GLY A 35 -4.90 10.92 5.86
C GLY A 35 -6.03 11.89 5.60
N ARG A 36 -6.05 13.02 6.32
CA ARG A 36 -7.12 14.04 6.22
C ARG A 36 -7.46 14.46 4.79
N HIS A 37 -6.46 14.49 3.90
CA HIS A 37 -6.60 14.92 2.51
C HIS A 37 -6.51 13.78 1.50
N HIS A 38 -6.45 12.54 1.97
CA HIS A 38 -6.40 11.36 1.10
C HIS A 38 -7.83 10.88 0.83
N LEU A 39 -8.19 10.81 -0.45
CA LEU A 39 -9.51 10.36 -0.91
C LEU A 39 -9.48 8.96 -1.55
N GLN A 40 -8.31 8.33 -1.56
CA GLN A 40 -8.10 6.99 -2.10
C GLN A 40 -7.12 6.22 -1.23
N ILE A 41 -7.16 4.90 -1.35
CA ILE A 41 -6.17 3.98 -0.76
C ILE A 41 -5.56 3.21 -1.93
N SER A 42 -4.24 3.10 -1.94
CA SER A 42 -3.52 2.33 -2.94
C SER A 42 -2.78 1.19 -2.25
N VAL A 43 -2.94 -0.02 -2.76
CA VAL A 43 -2.25 -1.21 -2.27
C VAL A 43 -1.34 -1.68 -3.38
N ILE A 44 -0.07 -1.89 -3.06
CA ILE A 44 0.89 -2.48 -3.99
C ILE A 44 1.54 -3.69 -3.33
N GLN A 45 1.82 -4.71 -4.12
CA GLN A 45 2.58 -5.86 -3.64
C GLN A 45 4.04 -5.43 -3.43
N GLU A 46 4.57 -5.64 -2.24
CA GLU A 46 5.99 -5.51 -1.94
C GLU A 46 6.62 -6.90 -1.87
N GLY A 47 7.14 -7.35 -2.99
CA GLY A 47 7.96 -8.55 -3.05
C GLY A 47 9.12 -8.26 -3.99
N VAL A 48 10.34 -8.54 -3.55
CA VAL A 48 11.48 -8.51 -4.46
C VAL A 48 11.46 -9.80 -5.27
N GLU A 49 10.52 -9.93 -6.19
CA GLU A 49 10.75 -10.82 -7.34
C GLU A 49 11.90 -10.18 -8.11
N ARG A 50 13.13 -10.64 -7.80
CA ARG A 50 14.34 -10.22 -8.51
C ARG A 50 14.28 -10.78 -9.92
N THR A 51 13.51 -10.12 -10.78
CA THR A 51 13.51 -10.39 -12.21
C THR A 51 14.83 -9.86 -12.78
N PHE A 52 15.52 -10.70 -13.56
CA PHE A 52 16.70 -10.27 -14.29
C PHE A 52 16.31 -9.10 -15.19
N LEU A 53 16.89 -7.91 -14.93
CA LEU A 53 16.53 -6.64 -15.56
C LEU A 53 15.09 -6.15 -15.27
N GLY A 54 14.62 -6.16 -14.02
CA GLY A 54 13.28 -5.63 -13.65
C GLY A 54 13.03 -4.12 -13.91
N TRP A 55 13.92 -3.45 -14.65
CA TRP A 55 13.82 -2.07 -15.12
C TRP A 55 13.89 -1.93 -16.66
N PHE A 56 14.11 -3.02 -17.40
CA PHE A 56 13.99 -3.09 -18.86
C PHE A 56 12.71 -3.84 -19.24
#